data_AF-A0AA35RTV9-F1
#
_entry.id   AF-A0AA35RTV9-F1
#
_cell.length_a   1.000
_cell.length_b   1.000
_cell.length_c   1.000
_cell.angle_alpha   90.00
_cell.angle_beta   90.00
_cell.angle_gamma   90.00
#
_symmetry.space_group_name_H-M   'P 1'
#
loop_
_entity.id
_entity.type
_entity.pdbx_description
1 polymer ?
#
loop_
_entity_poly.entity_id
_entity_poly.type
_entity_poly.pdbx_seq_one_letter_code
_entity_poly.pdbx_strand_id
1 'polypeptide(L)'
;MNDYVTGGLNPDITFLLDTEPTEGLERVGSPQLQMALMPEDTAEVGRADVAGHRRFEDQSVGFHNRVRRGYLELAKSAKGWQTVDARQSIDELSSQIWDGVSHLLSGMVFDPAPTTATALMPSQE
;
A
#
# COMPACT_ATOMS: atom_id res chain seq x y z
N MET A 1 3.97 22.07 8.60
CA MET A 1 3.33 21.16 9.57
C MET A 1 3.86 19.75 9.40
N ASN A 2 3.80 19.15 8.20
CA ASN A 2 4.39 17.82 7.97
C ASN A 2 5.91 17.78 8.18
N ASP A 3 6.68 18.72 7.63
CA ASP A 3 8.14 18.77 7.80
C ASP A 3 8.59 18.84 9.26
N TYR A 4 7.82 19.50 10.12
CA TYR A 4 8.12 19.62 11.55
C TYR A 4 7.88 18.31 12.31
N VAL A 5 6.95 17.48 11.82
CA VAL A 5 6.60 16.18 12.41
C VAL A 5 7.47 15.07 11.82
N THR A 6 7.83 15.15 10.54
CA THR A 6 8.65 14.14 9.85
C THR A 6 10.15 14.41 9.94
N GLY A 7 10.56 15.54 10.52
CA GLY A 7 11.97 15.96 10.53
C GLY A 7 12.53 16.21 9.13
N GLY A 8 11.67 16.61 8.18
CA GLY A 8 12.03 16.80 6.77
C GLY A 8 12.16 15.51 5.95
N LEU A 9 11.88 14.34 6.55
CA LEU A 9 11.86 13.09 5.80
C LEU A 9 10.72 13.08 4.79
N ASN A 10 11.07 12.67 3.57
CA ASN A 10 10.15 12.45 2.48
C ASN A 10 10.41 11.06 1.91
N PRO A 11 9.37 10.35 1.42
CA PRO A 11 9.55 9.05 0.80
C PRO A 11 10.37 9.17 -0.49
N ASP A 12 11.22 8.18 -0.76
CA ASP A 12 11.98 8.10 -2.03
C ASP A 12 11.05 7.88 -3.23
N ILE A 13 9.93 7.18 -3.01
CA ILE A 13 8.87 6.96 -3.98
C ILE A 13 7.51 6.90 -3.31
N THR A 14 6.47 7.39 -3.98
CA THR A 14 5.08 7.28 -3.57
C THR A 14 4.25 6.85 -4.76
N PHE A 15 3.54 5.72 -4.63
CA PHE A 15 2.61 5.26 -5.65
C PHE A 15 1.19 5.75 -5.32
N LEU A 16 0.59 6.51 -6.23
CA LEU A 16 -0.82 6.87 -6.19
C LEU A 16 -1.60 5.92 -7.08
N LEU A 17 -2.36 5.01 -6.47
CA LEU A 17 -3.26 4.10 -7.16
C LEU A 17 -4.57 4.82 -7.48
N ASP A 18 -4.69 5.37 -8.69
CA ASP A 18 -5.86 6.18 -9.09
C ASP A 18 -7.00 5.31 -9.62
N THR A 19 -8.21 5.57 -9.14
CA THR A 19 -9.47 4.99 -9.63
C THR A 19 -10.60 5.98 -9.34
N GLU A 20 -11.74 5.82 -10.02
CA GLU A 20 -12.92 6.62 -9.71
C GLU A 20 -13.42 6.30 -8.29
N PRO A 21 -13.82 7.30 -7.48
CA PRO A 21 -14.28 7.07 -6.12
C PRO A 21 -15.41 6.05 -5.99
N THR A 22 -16.33 6.03 -6.96
CA THR A 22 -17.44 5.08 -6.98
C THR A 22 -16.95 3.64 -7.16
N GLU A 23 -16.03 3.41 -8.11
CA GLU A 23 -15.41 2.09 -8.34
C GLU A 23 -14.60 1.64 -7.10
N GLY A 24 -13.88 2.56 -6.46
CA GLY A 24 -13.13 2.27 -5.24
C GLY A 24 -14.04 1.85 -4.07
N LEU A 25 -15.16 2.55 -3.86
CA LEU A 25 -16.12 2.23 -2.80
C LEU A 25 -16.82 0.87 -3.04
N GLU A 26 -17.13 0.54 -4.29
CA GLU A 26 -17.67 -0.79 -4.65
C GLU A 26 -16.72 -1.92 -4.25
N ARG A 27 -15.41 -1.73 -4.43
CA ARG A 27 -14.40 -2.72 -4.03
C ARG A 27 -14.31 -2.89 -2.52
N VAL A 28 -14.39 -1.80 -1.75
CA VAL A 28 -14.39 -1.85 -0.27
C VAL A 28 -15.58 -2.65 0.28
N GLY A 29 -16.72 -2.58 -0.39
CA GLY A 29 -17.91 -3.38 -0.08
C GLY A 29 -17.90 -4.80 -0.63
N SER A 30 -16.92 -5.18 -1.45
CA SER A 30 -16.94 -6.46 -2.17
C SER A 30 -16.64 -7.65 -1.24
N PRO A 31 -17.39 -8.77 -1.36
CA PRO A 31 -17.08 -10.00 -0.62
C PRO A 31 -15.68 -10.54 -0.93
N GLN A 32 -15.15 -10.30 -2.13
CA GLN A 32 -13.79 -10.74 -2.50
C GLN A 32 -12.71 -10.00 -1.70
N LEU A 33 -12.82 -8.68 -1.51
CA LEU A 33 -11.88 -7.95 -0.67
C LEU A 33 -12.01 -8.39 0.79
N GLN A 34 -13.24 -8.65 1.24
CA GLN A 34 -13.51 -9.13 2.60
C GLN A 34 -12.88 -10.51 2.85
N MET A 35 -12.88 -11.39 1.85
CA MET A 35 -12.21 -12.70 1.86
C MET A 35 -10.68 -12.56 1.78
N ALA A 36 -10.16 -11.70 0.90
CA ALA A 36 -8.71 -11.50 0.73
C ALA A 36 -8.02 -10.85 1.95
N LEU A 37 -8.78 -10.14 2.78
CA LEU A 37 -8.32 -9.56 4.05
C LEU A 37 -8.48 -10.52 5.24
N MET A 38 -9.03 -11.72 5.03
CA MET A 38 -9.07 -12.80 6.01
C MET A 38 -7.90 -13.74 5.68
N PRO A 39 -6.85 -13.81 6.52
CA PRO A 39 -5.79 -14.81 6.32
C PRO A 39 -6.35 -16.21 6.61
N GLU A 40 -5.91 -17.20 5.84
CA GLU A 40 -6.31 -18.60 6.01
C GLU A 40 -5.85 -19.20 7.37
N ASP A 41 -4.83 -18.61 8.03
CA ASP A 41 -4.12 -19.25 9.15
C ASP A 41 -3.68 -18.34 10.33
N THR A 42 -4.19 -17.11 10.47
CA THR A 42 -3.88 -16.29 11.66
C THR A 42 -5.12 -15.69 12.31
N ALA A 43 -5.38 -16.12 13.56
CA ALA A 43 -6.28 -15.43 14.46
C ALA A 43 -5.74 -14.01 14.68
N GLU A 44 -6.45 -13.02 14.16
CA GLU A 44 -6.16 -11.58 14.29
C GLU A 44 -4.90 -11.09 13.52
N VAL A 45 -5.06 -10.71 12.26
CA VAL A 45 -5.00 -9.29 11.81
C VAL A 45 -5.68 -9.22 10.43
N GLY A 46 -7.01 -9.12 10.42
CA GLY A 46 -7.70 -8.50 9.29
C GLY A 46 -7.83 -7.02 9.61
N ARG A 47 -7.42 -6.11 8.71
CA ARG A 47 -8.00 -4.74 8.71
C ARG A 47 -9.46 -4.84 8.25
N ALA A 48 -10.27 -5.52 9.04
CA ALA A 48 -11.71 -5.49 8.92
C ALA A 48 -12.14 -4.41 9.91
N ASP A 49 -12.14 -3.15 9.48
CA ASP A 49 -12.80 -2.10 10.24
C ASP A 49 -14.22 -2.57 10.51
N VAL A 50 -14.49 -2.89 11.79
CA VAL A 50 -15.79 -3.35 12.27
C VAL A 50 -16.83 -2.35 11.78
N ALA A 51 -17.91 -2.84 11.15
CA ALA A 51 -18.99 -1.98 10.67
C ALA A 51 -19.38 -0.97 11.77
N GLY A 52 -19.25 0.33 11.48
CA GLY A 52 -19.34 1.42 12.46
C GLY A 52 -18.04 2.20 12.72
N HIS A 53 -16.87 1.73 12.26
CA HIS A 53 -15.58 2.43 12.37
C HIS A 53 -15.09 3.03 11.03
N ARG A 54 -15.88 2.87 9.95
CA ARG A 54 -15.63 3.33 8.58
C ARG A 54 -15.88 4.82 8.37
N ARG A 55 -15.34 5.65 9.27
CA ARG A 55 -15.64 7.08 9.34
C ARG A 55 -15.36 7.82 8.02
N PHE A 56 -14.41 7.35 7.23
CA PHE A 56 -14.01 7.99 5.98
C PHE A 56 -14.62 7.33 4.75
N GLU A 57 -14.82 6.01 4.76
CA GLU A 57 -15.42 5.23 3.68
C GLU A 57 -16.93 5.49 3.59
N ASP A 58 -17.59 5.83 4.71
CA ASP A 58 -19.01 6.18 4.76
C ASP A 58 -19.28 7.65 4.38
N GLN A 59 -18.26 8.39 3.92
CA GLN A 59 -18.42 9.78 3.48
C GLN A 59 -19.10 9.86 2.10
N SER A 60 -19.61 11.04 1.76
CA SER A 60 -20.25 11.24 0.45
C SER A 60 -19.27 11.05 -0.71
N VAL A 61 -19.77 10.63 -1.88
CA VAL A 61 -18.98 10.58 -3.13
C VAL A 61 -18.32 11.94 -3.43
N GLY A 62 -18.98 13.05 -3.09
CA GLY A 62 -18.40 14.39 -3.20
C GLY A 62 -17.18 14.63 -2.30
N PHE A 63 -17.12 14.02 -1.11
CA PHE A 63 -15.93 14.02 -0.26
C PHE A 63 -14.78 13.26 -0.92
N HIS A 64 -15.03 12.03 -1.38
CA HIS A 64 -13.99 11.22 -2.04
C HIS A 64 -13.47 11.86 -3.33
N ASN A 65 -14.32 12.51 -4.12
CA ASN A 65 -13.90 13.30 -5.27
C ASN A 65 -12.93 14.43 -4.89
N ARG A 66 -13.17 15.13 -3.77
CA ARG A 66 -12.25 16.16 -3.28
C ARG A 66 -10.93 15.56 -2.81
N VAL A 67 -10.97 14.41 -2.15
CA VAL A 67 -9.77 13.66 -1.71
C VAL A 67 -8.93 13.23 -2.91
N ARG A 68 -9.53 12.56 -3.90
CA ARG A 68 -8.87 12.15 -5.14
C ARG A 68 -8.23 13.34 -5.85
N ARG A 69 -8.97 14.45 -6.02
CA ARG A 69 -8.42 15.67 -6.60
C ARG A 69 -7.21 16.18 -5.82
N GLY A 70 -7.26 16.18 -4.49
CA GLY A 70 -6.12 16.57 -3.64
C GLY A 70 -4.88 15.70 -3.90
N TYR A 71 -5.05 14.37 -3.94
CA TYR A 71 -3.94 13.46 -4.24
C TYR A 71 -3.38 13.63 -5.66
N LEU A 72 -4.23 13.82 -6.67
CA LEU A 72 -3.78 14.07 -8.04
C LEU A 72 -2.99 15.38 -8.16
N GLU A 73 -3.38 16.43 -7.43
CA GLU A 73 -2.60 17.68 -7.40
C GLU A 73 -1.26 17.52 -6.66
N LEU A 74 -1.21 16.72 -5.59
CA LEU A 74 0.05 16.36 -4.93
C LEU A 74 0.98 15.58 -5.86
N ALA A 75 0.44 14.57 -6.57
CA ALA A 75 1.20 13.75 -7.50
C ALA A 75 1.82 14.54 -8.66
N LYS A 76 1.18 15.64 -9.08
CA LYS A 76 1.71 16.55 -10.11
C LYS A 76 2.81 17.47 -9.60
N SER A 77 2.80 17.83 -8.33
CA SER A 77 3.64 18.90 -7.77
C SER A 77 4.81 18.40 -6.93
N ALA A 78 4.70 17.21 -6.36
CA ALA A 78 5.73 16.59 -5.52
C ALA A 78 6.65 15.67 -6.33
N LYS A 79 7.94 15.69 -5.98
CA LYS A 79 8.92 14.74 -6.54
C LYS A 79 8.70 13.34 -5.96
N GLY A 80 9.04 12.31 -6.73
CA GLY A 80 8.96 10.91 -6.30
C GLY A 80 7.56 10.28 -6.37
N TRP A 81 6.55 11.01 -6.86
CA TRP A 81 5.22 10.44 -7.06
C TRP A 81 5.10 9.72 -8.41
N GLN A 82 4.49 8.54 -8.40
CA GLN A 82 4.11 7.78 -9.58
C GLN A 82 2.63 7.45 -9.50
N THR A 83 1.85 7.94 -10.45
CA THR A 83 0.41 7.62 -10.53
C THR A 83 0.23 6.39 -11.40
N VAL A 84 -0.49 5.39 -10.89
CA VAL A 84 -0.79 4.12 -11.56
C VAL A 84 -2.30 3.94 -11.68
N ASP A 85 -2.77 3.37 -12.79
CA ASP A 85 -4.19 3.13 -13.02
C ASP A 85 -4.65 1.88 -12.26
N ALA A 86 -5.37 2.08 -11.17
CA ALA A 86 -5.85 0.99 -10.32
C ALA A 86 -7.03 0.20 -10.92
N ARG A 87 -7.43 0.48 -12.17
CA ARG A 87 -8.43 -0.30 -12.92
C ARG A 87 -7.82 -1.45 -13.72
N GLN A 88 -6.49 -1.46 -13.87
CA GLN A 88 -5.76 -2.56 -14.50
C GLN A 88 -5.85 -3.84 -13.67
N SER A 89 -5.43 -4.95 -14.27
CA SER A 89 -5.34 -6.22 -13.54
C SER A 89 -4.31 -6.15 -12.41
N ILE A 90 -4.46 -7.02 -11.41
CA ILE A 90 -3.54 -7.10 -10.27
C ILE A 90 -2.10 -7.36 -10.75
N ASP A 91 -1.90 -8.24 -11.73
CA ASP A 91 -0.59 -8.60 -12.25
C ASP A 91 0.09 -7.43 -12.97
N GLU A 92 -0.63 -6.70 -13.83
CA GLU A 92 -0.11 -5.52 -14.52
C GLU A 92 0.27 -4.41 -13.54
N LEU A 93 -0.58 -4.18 -12.54
CA LEU A 93 -0.35 -3.17 -11.51
C LEU A 93 0.83 -3.55 -10.60
N SER A 94 0.92 -4.82 -10.22
CA SER A 94 2.01 -5.38 -9.42
C SER A 94 3.35 -5.25 -10.15
N SER A 95 3.39 -5.58 -11.44
CA SER A 95 4.60 -5.40 -12.26
C SER A 95 5.08 -3.95 -12.28
N GLN A 96 4.17 -3.00 -12.51
CA GLN A 96 4.52 -1.56 -12.54
C GLN A 96 5.08 -1.05 -11.20
N ILE A 97 4.46 -1.46 -10.10
CA ILE A 97 4.94 -1.11 -8.76
C ILE A 97 6.31 -1.73 -8.52
N TRP A 98 6.48 -3.01 -8.88
CA TRP A 98 7.74 -3.72 -8.69
C TRP A 98 8.88 -3.15 -9.53
N ASP A 99 8.60 -2.72 -10.76
CA ASP A 99 9.58 -2.05 -11.62
C ASP A 99 10.05 -0.74 -11.00
N GLY A 100 9.10 0.06 -10.47
CA GLY A 100 9.41 1.31 -9.79
C GLY A 100 10.26 1.10 -8.53
N VAL A 101 9.94 0.10 -7.71
CA VAL A 101 10.73 -0.26 -6.53
C VAL A 101 12.10 -0.78 -6.94
N SER A 102 12.17 -1.73 -7.87
CA SER A 102 13.43 -2.34 -8.34
C SER A 102 14.40 -1.31 -8.89
N HIS A 103 13.90 -0.28 -9.57
CA HIS A 103 14.74 0.82 -10.05
C HIS A 103 15.44 1.55 -8.90
N LEU A 104 14.75 1.81 -7.78
CA LEU A 104 15.35 2.41 -6.59
C LEU A 104 16.38 1.50 -5.93
N LEU A 105 16.09 0.20 -5.88
CA LEU A 105 16.98 -0.79 -5.27
C LEU A 105 18.24 -1.07 -6.12
N SER A 106 18.19 -0.86 -7.44
CA SER A 106 19.27 -1.21 -8.37
C SER A 106 20.60 -0.49 -8.10
N GLY A 107 20.57 0.66 -7.41
CA GLY A 107 21.74 1.41 -6.99
C GLY A 107 22.20 1.13 -5.56
N MET A 108 21.52 0.26 -4.81
CA MET A 108 21.83 -0.01 -3.41
C MET A 108 22.72 -1.22 -3.25
N VAL A 109 23.84 -1.03 -2.56
CA VAL A 109 24.65 -2.13 -2.04
C VAL A 109 24.01 -2.58 -0.74
N PHE A 110 23.30 -3.71 -0.79
CA PHE A 110 22.90 -4.39 0.43
C PHE A 110 24.13 -5.08 1.01
N ASP A 111 24.59 -4.64 2.17
CA ASP A 111 25.59 -5.38 2.95
C ASP A 111 24.92 -6.64 3.50
N PRO A 112 25.25 -7.85 3.01
CA PRO A 112 24.63 -9.06 3.53
C PRO A 112 25.18 -9.28 4.94
N ALA A 113 24.41 -8.89 5.96
CA ALA A 113 24.68 -9.30 7.33
C ALA A 113 24.89 -10.83 7.38
N PRO A 114 25.80 -11.34 8.21
CA PRO A 114 26.19 -12.74 8.18
C PRO A 114 25.01 -13.64 8.55
N THR A 115 24.51 -14.41 7.57
CA THR A 115 23.58 -15.52 7.77
C THR A 115 24.23 -16.53 8.71
N THR A 116 23.97 -16.40 10.01
CA THR A 116 24.31 -17.44 10.97
C THR A 116 23.23 -18.51 10.86
N ALA A 117 23.45 -19.46 9.96
CA ALA A 117 22.73 -20.72 9.95
C ALA A 117 23.18 -21.53 11.18
N THR A 118 22.60 -21.27 12.34
CA THR A 118 22.66 -22.21 13.47
C THR A 118 21.67 -23.33 13.18
N ALA A 119 22.15 -24.37 12.50
CA ALA A 119 21.47 -25.66 12.46
C ALA A 119 21.44 -26.23 13.89
N LEU A 120 20.29 -26.10 14.56
CA LEU A 120 20.00 -26.85 15.78
C LEU A 120 19.59 -28.27 15.37
N MET A 121 20.55 -29.20 15.38
CA MET A 121 20.26 -30.63 15.41
C MET A 121 19.89 -31.02 16.84
N PRO A 122 18.73 -31.65 17.12
CA PRO A 122 18.51 -32.25 18.42
C PRO A 122 19.30 -33.56 18.52
N SER A 123 20.20 -33.60 19.48
CA SER A 123 20.90 -34.80 19.95
C SER A 123 19.89 -35.90 20.32
N GLN A 124 20.14 -37.10 19.82
CA GLN A 124 19.50 -38.33 20.30
C GLN A 124 20.15 -38.73 21.64
N GLU A 125 19.34 -38.91 22.68
CA GLU A 125 19.57 -39.88 23.76
C GLU A 125 18.25 -40.55 24.13
#